data_AF-A0A2S6H0I2-F1
#
_entry.id   AF-A0A2S6H0I2-F1
#
_cell.length_a   1.000
_cell.length_b   1.000
_cell.length_c   1.000
_cell.angle_alpha   90.00
_cell.angle_beta   90.00
_cell.angle_gamma   90.00
#
_symmetry.space_group_name_H-M   'P 1'
#
loop_
_entity.id
_entity.type
_entity.pdbx_description
1 polymer ?
#
loop_
_entity_poly.entity_id
_entity_poly.type
_entity_poly.pdbx_seq_one_letter_code
_entity_poly.pdbx_strand_id
1 'polypeptide(L)'
;MNQDERWMREAIRLAHHCPPADGAFSVGAVLVGADGTPLATGYSRETDPVVHAEESALAKPVPRDLSGATLYSTLEPCSERKSRPRTCTRIILDAGIGRVVIAWREPTLFVDGEGYELLTAAGIEVVELPDLADLAREPNRHLLDGA
;
A
#
# COMPACT_ATOMS: atom_id res chain seq x y z
N MET A 1 18.11 -9.55 -7.16
CA MET A 1 16.92 -9.00 -6.49
C MET A 1 17.38 -8.13 -5.34
N ASN A 2 17.11 -6.83 -5.41
CA ASN A 2 17.40 -5.91 -4.30
C ASN A 2 16.33 -6.06 -3.19
N GLN A 3 16.52 -5.38 -2.06
CA GLN A 3 15.60 -5.47 -0.92
C GLN A 3 14.18 -4.99 -1.26
N ASP A 4 14.06 -3.91 -2.03
CA ASP A 4 12.76 -3.35 -2.39
C ASP A 4 11.95 -4.31 -3.28
N GLU A 5 12.58 -4.89 -4.29
CA GLU A 5 11.96 -5.87 -5.18
C GLU A 5 11.51 -7.11 -4.39
N ARG A 6 12.30 -7.57 -3.41
CA ARG A 6 11.93 -8.69 -2.53
C ARG A 6 10.65 -8.40 -1.75
N TRP A 7 10.57 -7.24 -1.08
CA TRP A 7 9.42 -6.91 -0.25
C TRP A 7 8.19 -6.53 -1.05
N MET A 8 8.37 -5.89 -2.22
CA MET A 8 7.27 -5.64 -3.12
C MET A 8 6.67 -6.93 -3.69
N ARG A 9 7.49 -7.94 -4.02
CA ARG A 9 6.98 -9.27 -4.42
C ARG A 9 6.17 -9.94 -3.31
N GLU A 10 6.56 -9.75 -2.05
CA GLU A 10 5.76 -10.23 -0.92
C GLU A 10 4.45 -9.45 -0.77
N ALA A 11 4.47 -8.13 -0.95
CA ALA A 11 3.25 -7.32 -0.99
C ALA A 11 2.30 -7.78 -2.12
N ILE A 12 2.83 -8.07 -3.31
CA ILE A 12 2.05 -8.63 -4.44
C ILE A 12 1.43 -9.98 -4.06
N ARG A 13 2.21 -10.87 -3.43
CA ARG A 13 1.69 -12.16 -2.93
C ARG A 13 0.52 -11.96 -1.96
N LEU A 14 0.57 -10.95 -1.10
CA LEU A 14 -0.50 -10.60 -0.17
C LEU A 14 -1.74 -10.07 -0.89
N ALA A 15 -1.58 -9.29 -1.95
CA ALA A 15 -2.70 -8.77 -2.74
C ALA A 15 -3.55 -9.89 -3.39
N HIS A 16 -2.96 -11.04 -3.71
CA HIS A 16 -3.71 -12.21 -4.20
C HIS A 16 -4.56 -12.91 -3.11
N HIS A 17 -4.35 -12.60 -1.82
CA HIS A 17 -5.19 -13.13 -0.72
C HIS A 17 -6.43 -12.27 -0.47
N CYS A 18 -6.56 -11.13 -1.14
CA CYS A 18 -7.72 -10.27 -0.99
C CYS A 18 -9.00 -11.00 -1.41
N PRO A 19 -10.05 -10.99 -0.57
CA PRO A 19 -11.40 -11.30 -1.03
C PRO A 19 -11.75 -10.46 -2.28
N PRO A 20 -12.41 -11.01 -3.31
CA PRO A 20 -12.78 -10.26 -4.50
C PRO A 20 -13.81 -9.17 -4.15
N ALA A 21 -13.76 -8.06 -4.89
CA ALA A 21 -14.71 -6.94 -4.79
C ALA A 21 -14.76 -6.20 -6.13
N ASP A 22 -15.96 -5.78 -6.55
CA ASP A 22 -16.18 -5.08 -7.83
C ASP A 22 -15.93 -3.56 -7.75
N GLY A 23 -15.81 -3.00 -6.55
CA GLY A 23 -15.66 -1.57 -6.30
C GLY A 23 -14.45 -1.19 -5.43
N ALA A 24 -13.47 -2.09 -5.31
CA ALA A 24 -12.30 -1.86 -4.48
C ALA A 24 -11.10 -2.68 -4.95
N PHE A 25 -9.93 -2.05 -5.02
CA PHE A 25 -8.69 -2.73 -5.38
C PHE A 25 -8.27 -3.78 -4.33
N SER A 26 -7.70 -4.87 -4.83
CA SER A 26 -6.89 -5.84 -4.11
C SER A 26 -5.47 -5.29 -3.98
N VAL A 27 -5.11 -4.85 -2.77
CA VAL A 27 -3.82 -4.24 -2.46
C VAL A 27 -3.15 -5.09 -1.38
N GLY A 28 -1.83 -5.22 -1.45
CA GLY A 28 -1.02 -5.81 -0.40
C GLY A 28 -0.02 -4.80 0.14
N ALA A 29 0.33 -4.93 1.42
CA ALA A 29 1.28 -4.06 2.09
C ALA A 29 2.20 -4.84 3.02
N VAL A 30 3.46 -4.40 3.11
CA VAL A 30 4.46 -4.93 4.04
C VAL A 30 5.16 -3.75 4.72
N LEU A 31 5.16 -3.74 6.05
CA LEU A 31 5.93 -2.79 6.86
C LEU A 31 7.23 -3.45 7.29
N VAL A 32 8.36 -2.81 7.01
CA VAL A 32 9.71 -3.32 7.27
C VAL A 32 10.48 -2.30 8.10
N GLY A 33 11.14 -2.76 9.16
CA GLY A 33 11.98 -1.93 10.02
C GLY A 33 13.27 -1.49 9.35
N ALA A 34 13.96 -0.51 9.96
CA ALA A 34 15.23 0.03 9.46
C ALA A 34 16.35 -1.02 9.34
N ASP A 35 16.27 -2.09 10.14
CA ASP A 35 17.19 -3.24 10.13
C ASP A 35 16.83 -4.29 9.05
N GLY A 36 15.77 -4.06 8.27
CA GLY A 36 15.26 -4.98 7.27
C GLY A 36 14.33 -6.07 7.82
N THR A 37 13.97 -6.04 9.09
CA THR A 37 13.05 -7.00 9.71
C THR A 37 11.60 -6.70 9.30
N PRO A 38 10.81 -7.68 8.82
CA PRO A 38 9.38 -7.48 8.59
C PRO A 38 8.65 -7.28 9.93
N LEU A 39 7.96 -6.15 10.09
CA LEU A 39 7.26 -5.77 11.31
C LEU A 39 5.79 -6.19 11.26
N ALA A 40 5.13 -5.95 10.12
CA ALA A 40 3.74 -6.28 9.89
C ALA A 40 3.45 -6.42 8.40
N THR A 41 2.36 -7.11 8.09
CA THR A 41 1.83 -7.24 6.72
C THR A 41 0.37 -6.83 6.72
N GLY A 42 -0.21 -6.55 5.57
CA GLY A 42 -1.63 -6.32 5.41
C GLY A 42 -2.07 -6.57 3.97
N TYR A 43 -3.36 -6.82 3.79
CA TYR A 43 -3.98 -6.84 2.48
C TYR A 43 -5.40 -6.26 2.56
N SER A 44 -5.91 -5.76 1.45
CA SER A 44 -7.27 -5.21 1.41
C SER A 44 -8.27 -6.25 1.88
N ARG A 45 -9.20 -5.83 2.73
CA ARG A 45 -10.28 -6.67 3.27
C ARG A 45 -9.82 -7.81 4.18
N GLU A 46 -8.66 -7.66 4.83
CA GLU A 46 -8.13 -8.66 5.77
C GLU A 46 -8.98 -8.81 7.03
N THR A 47 -9.36 -7.71 7.69
CA THR A 47 -10.09 -7.73 8.98
C THR A 47 -11.57 -7.42 8.84
N ASP A 48 -11.94 -6.62 7.84
CA ASP A 48 -13.31 -6.21 7.56
C ASP A 48 -13.48 -5.82 6.08
N PRO A 49 -14.71 -5.71 5.56
CA PRO A 49 -14.96 -5.54 4.12
C PRO A 49 -14.40 -4.25 3.49
N VAL A 50 -13.89 -3.29 4.26
CA VAL A 50 -13.46 -1.98 3.75
C VAL A 50 -12.07 -1.53 4.21
N VAL A 51 -11.36 -2.34 4.99
CA VAL A 51 -9.99 -2.04 5.40
C VAL A 51 -9.04 -2.07 4.20
N HIS A 52 -8.17 -1.06 4.10
CA HIS A 52 -7.11 -1.02 3.10
C HIS A 52 -5.86 -1.74 3.62
N ALA A 53 -4.96 -2.15 2.74
CA ALA A 53 -3.81 -2.96 3.09
C ALA A 53 -2.87 -2.26 4.08
N GLU A 54 -2.61 -0.97 3.86
CA GLU A 54 -1.72 -0.12 4.67
C GLU A 54 -2.31 0.09 6.07
N GLU A 55 -3.62 0.35 6.14
CA GLU A 55 -4.34 0.44 7.40
C GLU A 55 -4.32 -0.89 8.16
N SER A 56 -4.51 -2.01 7.47
CA SER A 56 -4.45 -3.34 8.10
C SER A 56 -3.06 -3.67 8.64
N ALA A 57 -2.00 -3.32 7.91
CA ALA A 57 -0.62 -3.50 8.35
C ALA A 57 -0.31 -2.65 9.59
N LEU A 58 -0.70 -1.37 9.58
CA LEU A 58 -0.41 -0.44 10.68
C LEU A 58 -1.31 -0.61 11.91
N ALA A 59 -2.43 -1.33 11.77
CA ALA A 59 -3.28 -1.69 12.91
C ALA A 59 -2.71 -2.82 13.77
N LYS A 60 -1.69 -3.55 13.29
CA LYS A 60 -1.05 -4.67 14.00
C LYS A 60 -0.02 -4.16 15.01
N PRO A 61 0.37 -4.98 16.02
CA PRO A 61 1.41 -4.61 16.95
C PRO A 61 2.75 -4.34 16.25
N VAL A 62 3.20 -3.08 16.28
CA VAL A 62 4.46 -2.61 15.68
C VAL A 62 5.20 -1.71 16.69
N PRO A 63 6.52 -1.47 16.51
CA PRO A 63 7.26 -0.51 17.31
C PRO A 63 6.63 0.89 17.27
N ARG A 64 6.82 1.66 18.36
CA ARG A 64 6.27 3.02 18.46
C ARG A 64 6.92 4.00 17.49
N ASP A 65 8.21 3.81 17.22
CA ASP A 65 8.98 4.63 16.31
C ASP A 65 9.11 3.91 14.96
N LEU A 66 8.52 4.50 13.93
CA LEU A 66 8.57 4.00 12.56
C LEU A 66 9.33 4.96 11.62
N SER A 67 10.05 5.94 12.16
CA SER A 67 10.78 6.95 11.37
C SER A 67 11.80 6.35 10.41
N GLY A 68 12.44 5.24 10.79
CA GLY A 68 13.35 4.48 9.92
C GLY A 68 12.68 3.34 9.14
N ALA A 69 11.36 3.14 9.28
CA ALA A 69 10.66 2.04 8.61
C ALA A 69 10.34 2.36 7.15
N THR A 70 10.20 1.31 6.35
CA THR A 70 9.69 1.37 4.97
C THR A 70 8.35 0.64 4.88
N LEU A 71 7.35 1.28 4.27
CA LEU A 71 6.10 0.63 3.87
C LEU A 71 6.12 0.35 2.37
N TYR A 72 5.98 -0.92 2.01
CA TYR A 72 5.79 -1.37 0.63
C TYR A 72 4.29 -1.53 0.39
N SER A 73 3.74 -0.88 -0.63
CA SER A 73 2.33 -0.99 -1.02
C SER A 73 2.23 -1.29 -2.51
N THR A 74 1.43 -2.29 -2.90
CA THR A 74 1.33 -2.67 -4.32
C THR A 74 0.68 -1.57 -5.17
N LEU A 75 -0.22 -0.80 -4.57
CA LEU A 75 -0.89 0.37 -5.14
C LEU A 75 -0.47 1.62 -4.35
N GLU A 76 -0.45 2.76 -5.02
CA GLU A 76 -0.34 4.07 -4.39
C GLU A 76 -1.30 4.23 -3.20
N PRO A 77 -0.82 4.69 -2.03
CA PRO A 77 -1.70 4.92 -0.89
C PRO A 77 -2.74 5.99 -1.19
N CYS A 78 -4.02 5.69 -0.95
CA CYS A 78 -5.10 6.57 -1.37
C CYS A 78 -5.00 7.98 -0.75
N SER A 79 -5.24 9.01 -1.56
CA SER A 79 -5.42 10.42 -1.16
C SER A 79 -6.87 10.74 -0.76
N GLU A 80 -7.82 9.96 -1.27
CA GLU A 80 -9.25 10.04 -0.96
C GLU A 80 -9.79 8.63 -0.68
N ARG A 81 -10.77 8.50 0.22
CA ARG A 81 -11.59 7.29 0.33
C ARG A 81 -12.94 7.60 0.97
N LYS A 82 -13.97 6.90 0.51
CA LYS A 82 -15.34 7.03 1.04
C LYS A 82 -15.62 6.11 2.24
N SER A 83 -14.81 5.05 2.40
CA SER A 83 -15.07 3.99 3.37
C SER A 83 -14.74 4.37 4.82
N ARG A 84 -13.81 5.30 5.04
CA ARG A 84 -13.38 5.78 6.38
C ARG A 84 -12.95 7.24 6.33
N PRO A 85 -12.98 7.97 7.46
CA PRO A 85 -12.60 9.38 7.49
C PRO A 85 -11.10 9.66 7.30
N ARG A 86 -10.22 8.68 7.57
CA ARG A 86 -8.77 8.82 7.38
C ARG A 86 -8.31 8.05 6.16
N THR A 87 -7.56 8.73 5.29
CA THR A 87 -6.92 8.18 4.08
C THR A 87 -5.67 7.38 4.44
N CYS A 88 -5.22 6.50 3.55
CA CYS A 88 -3.99 5.74 3.77
C CYS A 88 -2.78 6.67 3.88
N THR A 89 -2.70 7.71 3.04
CA THR A 89 -1.68 8.76 3.18
C THR A 89 -1.67 9.39 4.57
N ARG A 90 -2.84 9.73 5.13
CA ARG A 90 -2.92 10.31 6.47
C ARG A 90 -2.47 9.33 7.55
N ILE A 91 -2.85 8.06 7.44
CA ILE A 91 -2.43 7.01 8.38
C ILE A 91 -0.91 6.84 8.36
N ILE A 92 -0.29 6.82 7.17
CA ILE A 92 1.16 6.72 6.99
C ILE A 92 1.88 7.93 7.63
N LEU A 93 1.37 9.13 7.40
CA LEU A 93 1.92 10.36 7.97
C LEU A 93 1.80 10.39 9.51
N ASP A 94 0.63 10.05 10.04
CA ASP A 94 0.39 10.00 11.48
C ASP A 94 1.26 8.92 12.16
N ALA A 95 1.58 7.83 11.45
CA ALA A 95 2.47 6.77 11.92
C ALA A 95 3.96 7.17 11.90
N GLY A 96 4.32 8.27 11.22
CA GLY A 96 5.69 8.77 11.14
C GLY A 96 6.62 7.87 10.32
N ILE A 97 6.10 7.20 9.29
CA ILE A 97 6.90 6.34 8.40
C ILE A 97 7.82 7.22 7.53
N GLY A 98 9.11 6.90 7.47
CA GLY A 98 10.09 7.69 6.72
C GLY A 98 10.12 7.41 5.21
N ARG A 99 9.73 6.20 4.80
CA ARG A 99 9.83 5.75 3.41
C ARG A 99 8.65 4.91 2.95
N VAL A 100 8.17 5.16 1.75
CA VAL A 100 7.12 4.38 1.08
C VAL A 100 7.60 3.91 -0.29
N VAL A 101 7.33 2.67 -0.63
CA VAL A 101 7.66 2.10 -1.94
C VAL A 101 6.39 1.60 -2.60
N ILE A 102 6.13 2.00 -3.83
CA ILE A 102 4.93 1.65 -4.59
C ILE A 102 5.29 0.97 -5.91
N ALA A 103 4.46 0.04 -6.38
CA ALA A 103 4.65 -0.60 -7.69
C ALA A 103 3.73 -0.02 -8.77
N TRP A 104 2.53 0.42 -8.39
CA TRP A 104 1.51 0.89 -9.32
C TRP A 104 0.86 2.17 -8.79
N ARG A 105 0.88 3.25 -9.58
CA ARG A 105 0.10 4.46 -9.29
C ARG A 105 -1.40 4.20 -9.44
N GLU A 106 -2.20 4.82 -8.59
CA GLU A 106 -3.66 4.60 -8.62
C GLU A 106 -4.25 5.12 -9.93
N PRO A 107 -4.91 4.27 -10.74
CA PRO A 107 -5.58 4.74 -11.94
C PRO A 107 -6.86 5.51 -11.56
N THR A 108 -7.28 6.45 -12.41
CA THR A 108 -8.58 7.13 -12.26
C THR A 108 -9.74 6.19 -12.58
N LEU A 109 -10.07 5.30 -11.64
CA LEU A 109 -11.21 4.37 -11.71
C LEU A 109 -12.24 4.66 -10.61
N PHE A 110 -11.79 4.93 -9.39
CA PHE A 110 -12.67 5.20 -8.24
C PHE A 110 -12.48 6.59 -7.63
N VAL A 111 -11.26 7.12 -7.67
CA VAL A 111 -10.84 8.45 -7.20
C VAL A 111 -9.66 8.95 -8.06
N ASP A 112 -9.30 10.22 -7.92
CA ASP A 112 -8.06 10.78 -8.48
C ASP A 112 -6.90 10.57 -7.49
N GLY A 113 -5.88 9.81 -7.92
CA GLY A 113 -4.69 9.51 -7.11
C GLY A 113 -3.78 10.73 -6.96
N GLU A 114 -3.60 11.20 -5.72
CA GLU A 114 -2.61 12.24 -5.35
C GLU A 114 -1.74 11.76 -4.17
N GLY A 115 -1.73 10.46 -3.91
CA GLY A 115 -1.11 9.87 -2.74
C GLY A 115 0.40 10.04 -2.74
N TYR A 116 1.03 9.80 -3.89
CA TYR A 116 2.45 10.00 -4.12
C TYR A 116 2.85 11.45 -3.83
N GLU A 117 2.10 12.41 -4.37
CA GLU A 117 2.37 13.83 -4.26
C GLU A 117 2.22 14.30 -2.81
N LEU A 118 1.16 13.88 -2.11
CA LEU A 118 0.91 14.23 -0.72
C LEU A 118 2.01 13.70 0.22
N LEU A 119 2.45 12.45 0.03
CA LEU A 119 3.51 11.85 0.84
C LEU A 119 4.86 12.56 0.59
N THR A 120 5.20 12.80 -0.68
CA THR A 120 6.44 13.49 -1.05
C THR A 120 6.46 14.93 -0.51
N ALA A 121 5.34 15.66 -0.63
CA ALA A 121 5.22 17.03 -0.12
C ALA A 121 5.36 17.12 1.41
N ALA A 122 5.00 16.05 2.13
CA ALA A 122 5.16 15.94 3.57
C ALA A 122 6.57 15.46 4.00
N GLY A 123 7.49 15.23 3.05
CA GLY A 123 8.87 14.86 3.32
C GLY A 123 9.13 13.37 3.46
N ILE A 124 8.18 12.51 3.09
CA ILE A 124 8.39 11.06 2.99
C ILE A 124 9.16 10.75 1.71
N GLU A 125 10.17 9.87 1.79
CA GLU A 125 10.81 9.31 0.60
C GLU A 125 9.84 8.35 -0.08
N VAL A 126 9.42 8.64 -1.31
CA VAL A 126 8.57 7.76 -2.11
C VAL A 126 9.35 7.20 -3.30
N VAL A 127 9.41 5.88 -3.43
CA VAL A 127 10.10 5.18 -4.52
C VAL A 127 9.11 4.38 -5.34
N GLU A 128 9.20 4.49 -6.66
CA GLU A 128 8.36 3.75 -7.61
C GLU A 128 9.13 2.56 -8.20
N LEU A 129 8.47 1.41 -8.29
CA LEU A 129 8.97 0.18 -8.91
C LEU A 129 8.14 -0.17 -10.17
N PRO A 130 8.24 0.62 -11.26
CA PRO A 130 7.42 0.43 -12.45
C PRO A 130 7.60 -0.94 -13.11
N ASP A 131 8.77 -1.56 -12.98
CA ASP A 131 9.05 -2.92 -13.48
C ASP A 131 8.19 -4.01 -12.82
N LEU A 132 7.58 -3.71 -11.66
CA LEU A 132 6.66 -4.62 -10.97
C LEU A 132 5.19 -4.20 -11.12
N ALA A 133 4.89 -3.13 -11.87
CA ALA A 133 3.54 -2.59 -12.00
C ALA A 133 2.56 -3.58 -12.63
N ASP A 134 2.98 -4.37 -13.62
CA ASP A 134 2.13 -5.41 -14.23
C ASP A 134 1.76 -6.50 -13.21
N LEU A 135 2.72 -6.92 -12.38
CA LEU A 135 2.49 -7.92 -11.34
C LEU A 135 1.58 -7.39 -10.23
N ALA A 136 1.75 -6.11 -9.85
CA ALA A 136 0.88 -5.45 -8.88
C ALA A 136 -0.56 -5.23 -9.38
N ARG A 137 -0.74 -5.12 -10.71
CA ARG A 137 -2.06 -5.01 -11.35
C ARG A 137 -2.79 -6.34 -11.47
N GLU A 138 -2.07 -7.46 -11.52
CA GLU A 138 -2.66 -8.79 -11.76
C GLU A 138 -3.83 -9.13 -10.82
N PRO A 139 -3.74 -8.92 -9.48
CA PRO A 139 -4.84 -9.18 -8.54
C PRO A 139 -6.10 -8.33 -8.77
N ASN A 140 -6.01 -7.32 -9.64
CA ASN A 140 -7.05 -6.35 -9.95
C ASN A 140 -7.59 -6.49 -11.37
N ARG A 141 -7.16 -7.48 -12.15
CA ARG A 141 -7.57 -7.64 -13.55
C ARG A 141 -9.08 -7.67 -13.76
N HIS A 142 -9.84 -8.23 -12.80
CA HIS A 142 -11.29 -8.24 -12.85
C HIS A 142 -11.94 -6.84 -12.83
N LEU A 143 -11.23 -5.83 -12.33
CA LEU A 143 -11.65 -4.42 -12.34
C LEU A 143 -11.19 -3.69 -13.61
N LEU A 144 -10.09 -4.14 -14.21
CA LEU A 144 -9.42 -3.46 -15.32
C LEU A 144 -9.91 -3.96 -16.68
N ASP A 145 -10.33 -5.22 -16.79
CA ASP A 145 -10.73 -5.87 -18.05
C ASP A 145 -12.12 -5.39 -18.58
N GLY A 146 -12.64 -4.27 -18.05
CA GLY A 146 -13.89 -3.62 -18.47
C GLY A 146 -13.80 -2.11 -18.75
N ALA A 147 -12.58 -1.55 -18.76
CA ALA A 147 -12.30 -0.14 -19.09
C ALA A 147 -11.81 0.04 -20.53
#